data_AF-A0A4W5LTW3-F1
#
_entry.id   AF-A0A4W5LTW3-F1
#
_cell.length_a   1.000
_cell.length_b   1.000
_cell.length_c   1.000
_cell.angle_alpha   90.00
_cell.angle_beta   90.00
_cell.angle_gamma   90.00
#
_symmetry.space_group_name_H-M   'P 1'
#
loop_
_entity.id
_entity.type
_entity.pdbx_description
1 polymer ?
#
loop_
_entity_poly.entity_id
_entity_poly.type
_entity_poly.pdbx_seq_one_letter_code
_entity_poly.pdbx_strand_id
1 'polypeptide(L)'
;PPLPPLLSPGVHLYYVGGEVYAECLSDTSIFVQSPNSLLSPGVHLYYVGGEVYAECLSDTSIFVQSRNCNFHHGFHPTTVCKIPSGCSLKIFNNQEFAQLLAQSVNHGFEAVYELTKMCTIRMSFVKVNMGSGEGLRVTGKHGVRGGAKGYR
;
A
#
# COMPACT_ATOMS: atom_id res chain seq x y z
N PRO A 1 -28.95 -27.14 -7.94
CA PRO A 1 -27.98 -26.23 -8.59
C PRO A 1 -26.59 -26.36 -7.94
N PRO A 2 -25.51 -26.57 -8.72
CA PRO A 2 -24.17 -26.50 -8.16
C PRO A 2 -23.89 -25.06 -7.72
N LEU A 3 -23.27 -24.88 -6.56
CA LEU A 3 -22.79 -23.56 -6.14
C LEU A 3 -21.83 -23.01 -7.20
N PRO A 4 -21.89 -21.72 -7.54
CA PRO A 4 -20.85 -21.11 -8.36
C PRO A 4 -19.50 -21.29 -7.63
N PRO A 5 -18.39 -21.50 -8.37
CA PRO A 5 -17.08 -21.63 -7.77
C PRO A 5 -16.77 -20.36 -6.97
N LEU A 6 -16.70 -20.50 -5.64
CA LEU A 6 -16.60 -19.40 -4.67
C LEU A 6 -15.20 -18.76 -4.55
N LEU A 7 -14.35 -18.95 -5.55
CA LEU A 7 -13.10 -18.21 -5.67
C LEU A 7 -12.93 -17.79 -7.12
N SER A 8 -13.33 -16.54 -7.42
CA SER A 8 -12.65 -15.80 -8.48
C SER A 8 -11.14 -15.86 -8.22
N PRO A 9 -10.28 -15.88 -9.25
CA PRO A 9 -8.84 -15.94 -9.05
C PRO A 9 -8.43 -14.65 -8.35
N GLY A 10 -8.31 -14.68 -7.02
CA GLY A 10 -8.26 -13.46 -6.22
C GLY A 10 -6.86 -12.87 -6.23
N VAL A 11 -5.90 -13.65 -5.73
CA VAL A 11 -4.52 -13.23 -5.53
C VAL A 11 -3.64 -14.46 -5.68
N HIS A 12 -2.67 -14.42 -6.60
CA HIS A 12 -1.60 -15.41 -6.62
C HIS A 12 -0.45 -14.89 -5.76
N LEU A 13 -0.30 -15.47 -4.57
CA LEU A 13 0.80 -15.18 -3.67
C LEU A 13 1.94 -16.14 -3.97
N TYR A 14 3.12 -15.63 -4.31
CA TYR A 14 4.30 -16.45 -4.56
C TYR A 14 5.53 -15.89 -3.84
N TYR A 15 6.40 -16.80 -3.37
CA TYR A 15 7.58 -16.44 -2.58
C TYR A 15 8.83 -16.59 -3.43
N VAL A 16 9.59 -15.51 -3.57
CA VAL A 16 10.86 -15.50 -4.30
C VAL A 16 11.90 -14.76 -3.47
N GLY A 17 12.97 -15.45 -3.10
CA GLY A 17 14.16 -14.80 -2.52
C GLY A 17 13.96 -14.07 -1.19
N GLY A 18 13.01 -14.46 -0.34
CA GLY A 18 12.74 -13.73 0.92
C GLY A 18 11.53 -12.82 0.88
N GLU A 19 10.97 -12.57 -0.30
CA GLU A 19 9.90 -11.63 -0.52
C GLU A 19 8.62 -12.35 -0.95
N VAL A 20 7.48 -11.94 -0.41
CA VAL A 20 6.16 -12.40 -0.81
C VAL A 20 5.64 -11.43 -1.87
N TYR A 21 5.40 -11.95 -3.06
CA TYR A 21 4.79 -11.24 -4.17
C TYR A 21 3.30 -11.55 -4.21
N ALA A 22 2.49 -10.55 -4.52
CA ALA A 22 1.06 -10.67 -4.69
C ALA A 22 0.67 -10.23 -6.11
N GLU A 23 0.23 -11.18 -6.92
CA GLU A 23 -0.31 -10.91 -8.24
C GLU A 23 -1.84 -10.89 -8.16
N CYS A 24 -2.42 -9.74 -8.52
CA CYS A 24 -3.87 -9.60 -8.62
C CYS A 24 -4.33 -10.35 -9.86
N LEU A 25 -5.06 -11.45 -9.68
CA LEU A 25 -5.68 -12.16 -10.79
C LEU A 25 -7.14 -11.72 -11.02
N SER A 26 -7.63 -10.75 -10.22
CA SER A 26 -8.92 -10.10 -10.38
C SER A 26 -8.74 -8.68 -10.93
N ASP A 27 -9.74 -8.17 -11.65
CA ASP A 27 -9.63 -6.85 -12.29
C ASP A 27 -9.78 -5.67 -11.31
N THR A 28 -10.13 -5.92 -10.04
CA THR A 28 -10.59 -4.84 -9.13
C THR A 28 -10.08 -4.89 -7.69
N SER A 29 -9.79 -6.06 -7.11
CA SER A 29 -9.47 -6.14 -5.67
C SER A 29 -8.66 -7.36 -5.22
N ILE A 30 -7.88 -7.17 -4.16
CA ILE A 30 -7.06 -8.20 -3.48
C ILE A 30 -7.44 -8.19 -2.00
N PHE A 31 -7.70 -9.38 -1.45
CA PHE A 31 -7.78 -9.58 -0.01
C PHE A 31 -6.55 -10.33 0.46
N VAL A 32 -5.74 -9.71 1.31
CA VAL A 32 -4.60 -10.38 1.94
C VAL A 32 -4.98 -10.70 3.37
N GLN A 33 -4.94 -11.98 3.73
CA GLN A 33 -5.26 -12.45 5.07
C GLN A 33 -4.11 -12.20 6.04
N SER A 34 -4.43 -11.91 7.30
CA SER A 34 -3.39 -11.80 8.33
C SER A 34 -2.79 -13.19 8.64
N PRO A 35 -1.47 -13.31 8.89
CA PRO A 35 -0.84 -14.59 9.25
C PRO A 35 -1.34 -15.17 10.58
N ASN A 36 -1.87 -14.30 11.46
CA ASN A 36 -2.22 -14.64 12.83
C ASN A 36 -3.69 -15.01 13.01
N SER A 37 -4.52 -14.88 11.98
CA SER A 37 -5.94 -15.24 12.03
C SER A 37 -6.42 -15.77 10.69
N LEU A 38 -6.88 -17.02 10.70
CA LEU A 38 -7.53 -17.65 9.56
C LEU A 38 -8.93 -17.10 9.27
N LEU A 39 -9.48 -16.27 10.16
CA LEU A 39 -10.86 -15.77 10.11
C LEU A 39 -10.97 -14.24 10.03
N SER A 40 -9.91 -13.48 10.36
CA SER A 40 -9.94 -12.02 10.32
C SER A 40 -9.28 -11.50 9.03
N PRO A 41 -10.00 -10.74 8.18
CA PRO A 41 -9.44 -10.18 6.95
C PRO A 41 -8.28 -9.22 7.29
N GLY A 42 -7.17 -9.31 6.54
CA GLY A 42 -5.98 -8.50 6.81
C GLY A 42 -6.10 -7.10 6.22
N VAL A 43 -5.90 -7.00 4.90
CA VAL A 43 -6.07 -5.76 4.14
C VAL A 43 -6.87 -6.04 2.88
N HIS A 44 -7.76 -5.11 2.57
CA HIS A 44 -8.45 -5.04 1.30
C HIS A 44 -7.77 -3.99 0.44
N LEU A 45 -7.19 -4.41 -0.68
CA LEU A 45 -6.64 -3.51 -1.70
C LEU A 45 -7.64 -3.44 -2.84
N TYR A 46 -7.97 -2.24 -3.29
CA TYR A 46 -8.89 -2.08 -4.40
C TYR A 46 -8.46 -0.94 -5.31
N TYR A 47 -8.76 -1.10 -6.60
CA TYR A 47 -8.52 -0.11 -7.64
C TYR A 47 -9.83 0.52 -8.08
N VAL A 48 -9.89 1.85 -8.08
CA VAL A 48 -11.06 2.60 -8.55
C VAL A 48 -10.60 3.90 -9.19
N GLY A 49 -11.06 4.16 -10.42
CA GLY A 49 -10.86 5.46 -11.07
C GLY A 49 -9.40 5.91 -11.25
N GLY A 50 -8.45 4.98 -11.42
CA GLY A 50 -7.02 5.34 -11.51
C GLY A 50 -6.28 5.36 -10.17
N GLU A 51 -6.94 5.00 -9.07
CA GLU A 51 -6.38 5.10 -7.73
C GLU A 51 -6.39 3.73 -7.05
N VAL A 52 -5.34 3.43 -6.28
CA VAL A 52 -5.27 2.22 -5.45
C VAL A 52 -5.42 2.62 -4.00
N TYR A 53 -6.30 1.92 -3.30
CA TYR A 53 -6.56 2.09 -1.88
C TYR A 53 -6.16 0.84 -1.09
N ALA A 54 -5.72 1.06 0.14
CA ALA A 54 -5.55 0.01 1.14
C ALA A 54 -6.49 0.29 2.32
N GLU A 55 -7.35 -0.67 2.61
CA GLU A 55 -8.29 -0.64 3.72
C GLU A 55 -7.92 -1.71 4.75
N CYS A 56 -7.70 -1.27 5.98
CA CYS A 56 -7.34 -2.15 7.08
C CYS A 56 -8.60 -2.80 7.66
N LEU A 57 -8.83 -4.06 7.32
CA LEU A 57 -9.94 -4.86 7.85
C LEU A 57 -9.56 -5.64 9.12
N SER A 58 -8.26 -5.70 9.44
CA SER A 58 -7.73 -6.34 10.64
C SER A 58 -8.03 -5.54 11.90
N ASP A 59 -8.10 -6.21 13.05
CA ASP A 59 -8.17 -5.58 14.38
C ASP A 59 -6.87 -4.82 14.73
N THR A 60 -5.77 -5.17 14.06
CA THR A 60 -4.48 -4.49 14.20
C THR A 60 -4.21 -3.56 13.03
N SER A 61 -3.46 -2.48 13.29
CA SER A 61 -3.05 -1.56 12.24
C SER A 61 -2.09 -2.20 11.24
N ILE A 62 -2.22 -1.82 9.98
CA ILE A 62 -1.24 -2.11 8.93
C ILE A 62 -0.34 -0.90 8.70
N PHE A 63 0.84 -1.15 8.16
CA PHE A 63 1.84 -0.13 7.88
C PHE A 63 2.18 -0.18 6.40
N VAL A 64 2.14 0.96 5.71
CA VAL A 64 2.33 1.07 4.27
C VAL A 64 3.42 2.07 3.96
N GLN A 65 4.40 1.67 3.16
CA GLN A 65 5.38 2.54 2.55
C GLN A 65 5.09 2.60 1.05
N SER A 66 4.54 3.72 0.61
CA SER A 66 4.32 4.03 -0.81
C SER A 66 4.97 5.37 -1.12
N ARG A 67 5.94 5.37 -2.03
CA ARG A 67 6.59 6.62 -2.47
C ARG A 67 5.60 7.57 -3.15
N ASN A 68 4.63 7.04 -3.89
CA ASN A 68 3.59 7.85 -4.53
C ASN A 68 2.69 8.54 -3.49
N CYS A 69 2.18 7.78 -2.51
CA CYS A 69 1.42 8.35 -1.40
C CYS A 69 2.24 9.38 -0.60
N ASN A 70 3.52 9.08 -0.36
CA ASN A 70 4.41 10.00 0.34
C ASN A 70 4.63 11.28 -0.46
N PHE A 71 4.85 11.18 -1.77
CA PHE A 71 4.97 12.33 -2.67
C PHE A 71 3.72 13.21 -2.63
N HIS A 72 2.53 12.61 -2.76
CA HIS A 72 1.25 13.30 -2.70
C HIS A 72 1.08 14.16 -1.42
N HIS A 73 1.54 13.64 -0.29
CA HIS A 73 1.42 14.31 1.02
C HIS A 73 2.67 15.12 1.42
N GLY A 74 3.68 15.23 0.54
CA GLY A 74 4.94 15.91 0.83
C GLY A 74 5.79 15.26 1.92
N PHE A 75 5.64 13.95 2.14
CA PHE A 75 6.44 13.16 3.07
C PHE A 75 7.75 12.70 2.44
N HIS A 76 8.73 12.38 3.29
CA HIS A 76 9.97 11.78 2.82
C HIS A 76 9.68 10.44 2.12
N PRO A 77 10.34 10.08 1.00
CA PRO A 77 9.98 8.90 0.20
C PRO A 77 9.99 7.57 0.98
N THR A 78 10.78 7.46 2.05
CA THR A 78 10.84 6.27 2.91
C THR A 78 9.88 6.30 4.10
N THR A 79 9.04 7.33 4.22
CA THR A 79 8.04 7.43 5.31
C THR A 79 7.08 6.24 5.30
N VAL A 80 6.76 5.74 6.48
CA VAL A 80 5.78 4.67 6.68
C VAL A 80 4.48 5.25 7.24
N CYS A 81 3.38 5.03 6.54
CA CYS A 81 2.05 5.42 6.96
C CYS A 81 1.36 4.29 7.73
N LYS A 82 0.83 4.59 8.92
CA LYS A 82 -0.03 3.69 9.70
C LYS A 82 -1.47 3.83 9.21
N ILE A 83 -2.11 2.71 8.91
CA ILE A 83 -3.54 2.60 8.66
C ILE A 83 -4.17 1.85 9.83
N PRO A 84 -4.89 2.55 10.74
CA PRO A 84 -5.62 1.93 11.83
C PRO A 84 -6.74 1.02 11.32
N SER A 85 -7.18 0.11 12.20
CA SER A 85 -8.34 -0.76 11.92
C SER A 85 -9.56 0.05 11.47
N GLY A 86 -10.22 -0.42 10.41
CA GLY A 86 -11.39 0.22 9.79
C GLY A 86 -11.11 1.57 9.12
N CYS A 87 -9.84 1.89 8.84
CA CYS A 87 -9.47 3.06 8.05
C CYS A 87 -8.96 2.63 6.66
N SER A 88 -9.04 3.56 5.71
CA SER A 88 -8.50 3.40 4.37
C SER A 88 -7.53 4.52 4.02
N LEU A 89 -6.58 4.22 3.14
CA LEU A 89 -5.59 5.15 2.62
C LEU A 89 -5.46 4.97 1.11
N LYS A 90 -5.44 6.08 0.37
CA LYS A 90 -5.01 6.07 -1.03
C LYS A 90 -3.50 5.86 -1.05
N ILE A 91 -3.08 4.70 -1.55
CA ILE A 91 -1.67 4.30 -1.57
C ILE A 91 -1.03 4.52 -2.93
N PHE A 92 -1.81 4.76 -3.99
CA PHE A 92 -1.30 5.11 -5.32
C PHE A 92 -2.31 5.94 -6.11
N ASN A 93 -1.83 6.95 -6.85
CA ASN A 93 -2.60 7.73 -7.82
C ASN A 93 -1.90 7.70 -9.18
N ASN A 94 -2.58 7.11 -10.17
CA ASN A 94 -2.04 6.95 -11.52
C ASN A 94 -1.89 8.26 -12.27
N GLN A 95 -2.76 9.25 -12.04
CA GLN A 95 -2.64 10.55 -12.71
C GLN A 95 -1.39 11.30 -12.23
N GLU A 96 -1.11 11.26 -10.93
CA GLU A 96 0.10 11.86 -10.35
C GLU A 96 1.36 11.14 -10.86
N PHE A 97 1.33 9.81 -10.91
CA PHE A 97 2.43 9.02 -11.48
C PHE A 97 2.68 9.35 -12.96
N ALA A 98 1.62 9.48 -13.77
CA ALA A 98 1.74 9.84 -15.19
C ALA A 98 2.38 11.22 -15.40
N GLN A 99 2.05 12.19 -14.54
CA GLN A 99 2.67 13.53 -14.58
C GLN A 99 4.16 13.45 -14.23
N LEU A 100 4.52 12.71 -13.19
CA LEU A 100 5.92 12.52 -12.80
C LEU A 100 6.72 11.79 -13.89
N LEU A 101 6.11 10.78 -14.53
CA LEU A 101 6.72 10.08 -15.65
C LEU A 101 6.97 11.02 -16.83
N ALA A 102 5.98 11.82 -17.23
CA ALA A 102 6.11 12.79 -18.32
C ALA A 102 7.21 13.82 -18.05
N GLN A 103 7.38 14.24 -16.79
CA GLN A 103 8.47 15.14 -16.39
C GLN A 103 9.83 14.43 -16.45
N SER A 104 9.95 13.23 -15.88
CA SER A 104 11.23 12.49 -15.80
C SER A 104 11.79 12.07 -17.15
N VAL A 105 10.97 11.88 -18.19
CA VAL A 105 11.45 11.56 -19.54
C VAL A 105 12.44 12.62 -20.06
N ASN A 106 12.24 13.89 -19.71
CA ASN A 106 13.13 14.98 -20.11
C ASN A 106 14.43 15.05 -19.29
N HIS A 107 14.51 14.31 -18.19
CA HIS A 107 15.65 14.28 -17.27
C HIS A 107 16.56 13.06 -17.48
N GLY A 108 16.28 12.26 -18.51
CA GLY A 108 17.11 11.12 -18.92
C GLY A 108 16.71 9.80 -18.27
N PHE A 109 17.45 8.75 -18.64
CA PHE A 109 17.13 7.36 -18.29
C PHE A 109 17.11 7.11 -16.78
N GLU A 110 18.08 7.65 -16.04
CA GLU A 110 18.21 7.42 -14.60
C GLU A 110 17.01 7.98 -13.82
N ALA A 111 16.51 9.15 -14.21
CA ALA A 111 15.33 9.76 -13.60
C ALA A 111 14.07 8.90 -13.81
N VAL A 112 13.91 8.30 -14.99
CA VAL A 112 12.81 7.36 -15.27
C VAL A 112 13.00 6.05 -14.53
N TYR A 113 14.23 5.54 -14.46
CA TYR A 113 14.55 4.31 -13.73
C TYR A 113 14.24 4.45 -12.24
N GLU A 114 14.53 5.59 -11.61
CA GLU A 114 14.15 5.85 -10.21
C GLU A 114 12.64 5.80 -9.97
N LEU A 115 11.81 6.15 -10.97
CA LEU A 115 10.34 6.06 -10.84
C LEU A 115 9.84 4.62 -10.69
N THR A 116 10.61 3.61 -11.10
CA THR A 116 10.25 2.20 -10.84
C THR A 116 10.04 1.94 -9.34
N LYS A 117 10.76 2.66 -8.47
CA LYS A 117 10.61 2.57 -7.02
C LYS A 117 9.27 3.12 -6.52
N MET A 118 8.53 3.90 -7.31
CA MET A 118 7.17 4.31 -6.99
C MET A 118 6.13 3.23 -7.29
N CYS A 119 6.44 2.31 -8.20
CA CYS A 119 5.56 1.19 -8.55
C CYS A 119 5.57 0.07 -7.48
N THR A 120 6.54 0.10 -6.56
CA THR A 120 6.65 -0.88 -5.47
C THR A 120 6.11 -0.29 -4.17
N ILE A 121 5.08 -0.91 -3.61
CA ILE A 121 4.49 -0.54 -2.33
C ILE A 121 4.77 -1.66 -1.32
N ARG A 122 5.36 -1.30 -0.17
CA ARG A 122 5.67 -2.26 0.91
C ARG A 122 4.61 -2.15 2.00
N MET A 123 4.12 -3.29 2.47
CA MET A 123 3.10 -3.35 3.54
C MET A 123 3.48 -4.34 4.63
N SER A 124 3.11 -4.06 5.87
CA SER A 124 3.30 -4.99 7.01
C SER A 124 2.11 -5.01 7.97
N PHE A 125 1.88 -6.18 8.59
CA PHE A 125 0.73 -6.49 9.47
C PHE A 125 1.10 -6.56 10.96
N VAL A 126 2.35 -6.26 11.32
CA VAL A 126 2.89 -6.45 12.69
C VAL A 126 3.48 -5.15 13.23
N LYS A 127 3.37 -4.98 14.55
CA LYS A 127 3.87 -3.85 15.33
C LYS A 127 5.35 -3.58 14.99
N VAL A 128 5.57 -2.44 14.35
CA VAL A 128 6.86 -1.94 13.87
C VAL A 128 7.95 -2.03 14.95
N ASN A 129 8.97 -2.87 14.68
CA ASN A 129 10.38 -2.57 14.92
C ASN A 129 11.04 -2.37 13.54
N MET A 130 10.56 -1.41 12.75
CA MET A 130 11.34 -0.91 11.60
C MET A 130 12.32 0.13 12.13
N GLY A 131 13.56 0.04 11.66
CA GLY A 131 14.72 0.76 12.15
C GLY A 131 14.47 2.24 12.45
N SER A 132 15.05 2.64 13.58
CA SER A 132 15.29 4.01 14.03
C SER A 132 15.48 5.02 12.88
N GLY A 133 14.54 5.94 12.69
CA GLY A 133 14.80 7.10 11.84
C GLY A 133 13.63 8.01 11.51
N GLU A 134 12.49 7.49 11.01
CA GLU A 134 11.49 8.36 10.38
C GLU A 134 10.06 8.11 10.86
N GLY A 135 9.39 9.20 11.25
CA GLY A 135 8.15 9.21 12.02
C GLY A 135 6.96 8.53 11.34
N LEU A 136 6.22 7.77 12.13
CA LEU A 136 4.98 7.11 11.73
C LEU A 136 3.83 8.12 11.61
N ARG A 137 3.21 8.23 10.43
CA ARG A 137 2.01 9.09 10.22
C ARG A 137 0.73 8.28 10.30
N VAL A 138 -0.24 8.72 11.10
CA VAL A 138 -1.52 8.01 11.31
C VAL A 138 -2.58 8.52 10.35
N THR A 139 -3.24 7.61 9.65
CA THR A 139 -4.36 7.93 8.74
C THR A 139 -5.70 7.73 9.47
N GLY A 140 -6.68 8.61 9.24
CA GLY A 140 -8.01 8.51 9.86
C GLY A 140 -9.06 8.07 8.84
N LYS A 141 -10.29 7.81 9.30
CA LYS A 141 -11.42 7.31 8.48
C LYS A 141 -11.77 8.15 7.23
N HIS A 142 -11.29 9.41 7.12
CA HIS A 142 -11.53 10.32 5.99
C HIS A 142 -10.23 11.01 5.52
N GLY A 143 -9.18 10.23 5.25
CA GLY A 143 -7.90 10.75 4.77
C GLY A 143 -6.86 11.02 5.87
N VAL A 144 -5.64 11.33 5.42
CA VAL A 144 -4.46 11.52 6.26
C VAL A 144 -4.61 12.80 7.09
N ARG A 145 -4.96 12.65 8.38
CA ARG A 145 -4.82 13.76 9.33
C ARG A 145 -3.38 13.81 9.80
N GLY A 146 -2.62 14.76 9.27
CA GLY A 146 -1.21 14.99 9.57
C GLY A 146 -0.95 15.33 11.04
N GLY A 147 -0.87 14.31 11.90
CA GLY A 147 -0.29 14.40 13.23
C GLY A 147 1.08 13.74 13.23
N ALA A 148 2.16 14.54 13.23
CA ALA A 148 3.49 14.02 13.51
C ALA A 148 3.53 13.78 15.02
N LYS A 149 3.41 12.54 15.49
CA LYS A 149 3.89 12.24 16.84
C LYS A 149 5.37 11.95 16.75
N GLY A 150 6.18 13.00 16.89
CA GLY A 150 7.58 12.87 17.26
C GLY A 150 7.63 12.26 18.66
N TYR A 151 8.12 11.02 18.76
CA TYR A 151 8.47 10.44 20.04
C TYR A 151 9.96 10.73 20.26
N ARG A 152 10.25 11.48 21.34
CA ARG A 152 11.60 11.59 21.90
C ARG A 152 12.06 10.24 22.40
#